data_AF-A0A7C1F7A7-F1
#
_entry.id   AF-A0A7C1F7A7-F1
#
_cell.length_a   1.000
_cell.length_b   1.000
_cell.length_c   1.000
_cell.angle_alpha   90.00
_cell.angle_beta   90.00
_cell.angle_gamma   90.00
#
_symmetry.space_group_name_H-M   'P 1'
#
loop_
_entity.id
_entity.type
_entity.pdbx_description
1 polymer ?
#
loop_
_entity_poly.entity_id
_entity_poly.type
_entity_poly.pdbx_seq_one_letter_code
_entity_poly.pdbx_strand_id
1 'polypeptide(L)'
;MTDSQDLNTVPTNAQADASHSPDRTNDQWLADLRAVDTEAQARAIQDLKDRLQRGIFYYLSRERSDLSGLSHHEITQMAQDLAQDATLRVIDNLDSFRGDSLFTTWATRIAVRVAISDLRRARYKDFSLDDLTADGDMLSATANPIASDKPLGPERSAERGEVLSKIQTALDGVLTDRQYRALVAHAVQGIPLEIIADQMGTNRNALYKLLHDARRKLRQHLQSQGLSMEYMLNLFQE
;
A
#
# COMPACT_ATOMS: atom_id res chain seq x y z
N MET A 1 -53.44 -21.31 29.21
CA MET A 1 -52.27 -21.18 30.12
C MET A 1 -51.23 -22.16 29.62
N THR A 2 -50.37 -21.75 28.68
CA THR A 2 -48.99 -21.25 28.96
C THR A 2 -48.18 -22.36 29.64
N ASP A 3 -47.06 -22.86 29.12
CA ASP A 3 -45.99 -22.17 28.39
C ASP A 3 -44.99 -23.20 27.82
N SER A 4 -44.41 -22.85 26.67
CA SER A 4 -43.05 -23.13 26.17
C SER A 4 -42.24 -24.33 26.68
N GLN A 5 -41.74 -25.20 25.78
CA GLN A 5 -40.41 -25.02 25.16
C GLN A 5 -40.05 -26.20 24.24
N ASP A 6 -39.94 -25.90 22.95
CA ASP A 6 -39.10 -26.61 21.99
C ASP A 6 -37.65 -26.66 22.50
N LEU A 7 -36.99 -27.82 22.42
CA LEU A 7 -35.55 -27.87 22.18
C LEU A 7 -35.23 -29.09 21.31
N ASN A 8 -35.11 -28.75 20.03
CA ASN A 8 -34.66 -29.51 18.89
C ASN A 8 -33.30 -30.20 19.15
N THR A 9 -33.27 -31.52 19.03
CA THR A 9 -32.03 -32.33 19.09
C THR A 9 -31.25 -32.13 17.79
N VAL A 10 -30.33 -31.17 17.78
CA VAL A 10 -29.35 -31.01 16.68
C VAL A 10 -28.24 -32.04 16.89
N PRO A 11 -27.89 -32.86 15.88
CA PRO A 11 -26.78 -33.78 16.01
C PRO A 11 -25.46 -32.99 15.99
N THR A 12 -24.67 -33.22 17.03
CA THR A 12 -23.27 -32.82 17.18
C THR A 12 -22.47 -33.24 15.94
N ASN A 13 -22.22 -32.29 15.04
CA ASN A 13 -21.27 -32.46 13.94
C ASN A 13 -19.84 -32.27 14.47
N ALA A 14 -19.33 -33.29 15.16
CA ALA A 14 -17.96 -33.35 15.71
C ALA A 14 -16.92 -33.81 14.67
N GLN A 15 -17.06 -33.41 13.40
CA GLN A 15 -16.11 -33.74 12.34
C GLN A 15 -15.92 -32.57 11.37
N ALA A 16 -15.31 -31.48 11.84
CA ALA A 16 -14.82 -30.41 10.96
C ALA A 16 -13.70 -29.54 11.58
N ASP A 17 -12.85 -30.09 12.46
CA ASP A 17 -11.75 -29.29 13.05
C ASP A 17 -10.42 -30.06 13.14
N ALA A 18 -9.93 -30.53 11.99
CA ALA A 18 -8.62 -31.16 11.84
C ALA A 18 -7.59 -30.21 11.21
N SER A 19 -7.53 -28.94 11.66
CA SER A 19 -6.50 -27.98 11.20
C SER A 19 -6.04 -26.97 12.27
N HIS A 20 -6.06 -27.38 13.54
CA HIS A 20 -5.30 -26.68 14.58
C HIS A 20 -3.80 -27.00 14.38
N SER A 21 -3.05 -26.07 13.77
CA SER A 21 -1.59 -26.05 13.89
C SER A 21 -1.23 -26.13 15.38
N PRO A 22 -0.23 -26.94 15.79
CA PRO A 22 0.02 -27.16 17.21
C PRO A 22 0.32 -25.84 17.93
N ASP A 23 -0.19 -25.70 19.16
CA ASP A 23 0.09 -24.57 20.07
C ASP A 23 1.57 -24.55 20.45
N ARG A 24 2.44 -24.17 19.50
CA ARG A 24 3.86 -23.93 19.74
C ARG A 24 4.00 -22.66 20.55
N THR A 25 4.74 -22.76 21.65
CA THR A 25 5.22 -21.59 22.39
C THR A 25 6.24 -20.82 21.55
N ASN A 26 6.53 -19.58 21.95
CA ASN A 26 7.56 -18.77 21.30
C ASN A 26 8.92 -19.50 21.25
N ASP A 27 9.30 -20.14 22.35
CA ASP A 27 10.58 -20.86 22.44
C ASP A 27 10.60 -22.08 21.52
N GLN A 28 9.48 -22.80 21.41
CA GLN A 28 9.37 -23.94 20.50
C GLN A 28 9.49 -23.49 19.03
N TRP A 29 8.86 -22.37 18.67
CA TRP A 29 9.01 -21.78 17.34
C TRP A 29 10.47 -21.47 17.01
N LEU A 30 11.17 -20.81 17.94
CA LEU A 30 12.56 -20.44 17.75
C LEU A 30 13.47 -21.66 17.68
N ALA A 31 13.26 -22.65 18.55
CA ALA A 31 14.04 -23.88 18.58
C ALA A 31 13.86 -24.68 17.28
N ASP A 32 12.62 -24.91 16.86
CA ASP A 32 12.32 -25.70 15.66
C ASP A 32 12.83 -25.01 14.39
N LEU A 33 12.64 -23.69 14.25
CA LEU A 33 13.07 -22.96 13.05
C LEU A 33 14.61 -22.87 12.93
N ARG A 34 15.33 -22.90 14.06
CA ARG A 34 16.81 -22.91 14.10
C ARG A 34 17.41 -24.30 13.91
N ALA A 35 16.64 -25.38 14.04
CA ALA A 35 17.12 -26.76 13.93
C ALA A 35 17.35 -27.16 12.46
N VAL A 36 18.40 -26.60 11.84
CA VAL A 36 18.71 -26.79 10.42
C VAL A 36 18.77 -28.27 10.01
N ASP A 37 18.18 -28.59 8.86
CA ASP A 37 18.13 -29.93 8.25
C ASP A 37 17.40 -30.99 9.09
N THR A 38 16.46 -30.57 9.93
CA THR A 38 15.62 -31.48 10.73
C THR A 38 14.18 -31.55 10.22
N GLU A 39 13.51 -32.68 10.47
CA GLU A 39 12.06 -32.79 10.25
C GLU A 39 11.25 -31.81 11.11
N ALA A 40 11.79 -31.39 12.26
CA ALA A 40 11.17 -30.39 13.12
C ALA A 40 11.17 -29.02 12.44
N GLN A 41 12.29 -28.63 11.83
CA GLN A 41 12.39 -27.40 11.05
C GLN A 41 11.47 -27.43 9.83
N ALA A 42 11.47 -28.51 9.05
CA ALA A 42 10.58 -28.63 7.90
C ALA A 42 9.10 -28.46 8.28
N ARG A 43 8.68 -29.08 9.39
CA ARG A 43 7.33 -28.92 9.95
C ARG A 43 7.06 -27.49 10.43
N ALA A 44 8.00 -26.86 11.13
CA ALA A 44 7.84 -25.49 11.60
C ALA A 44 7.76 -24.49 10.43
N ILE A 45 8.58 -24.65 9.39
CA ILE A 45 8.51 -23.81 8.18
C ILE A 45 7.13 -23.96 7.51
N GLN A 46 6.63 -25.20 7.38
CA GLN A 46 5.32 -25.44 6.78
C GLN A 46 4.19 -24.83 7.62
N ASP A 47 4.20 -25.04 8.94
CA ASP A 47 3.20 -24.46 9.84
C ASP A 47 3.22 -22.92 9.85
N LEU A 48 4.43 -22.34 9.77
CA LEU A 48 4.60 -20.89 9.64
C LEU A 48 3.98 -20.41 8.32
N LYS A 49 4.34 -21.03 7.20
CA LYS A 49 3.84 -20.69 5.87
C LYS A 49 2.30 -20.75 5.84
N ASP A 50 1.69 -21.82 6.32
CA ASP A 50 0.23 -21.99 6.33
C ASP A 50 -0.47 -20.94 7.20
N ARG A 51 0.16 -20.53 8.31
CA ARG A 51 -0.35 -19.45 9.16
C ARG A 51 -0.25 -18.09 8.47
N LEU A 52 0.88 -17.80 7.82
CA LEU A 52 1.09 -16.55 7.09
C LEU A 52 0.14 -16.46 5.89
N GLN A 53 -0.03 -17.55 5.13
CA GLN A 53 -0.97 -17.62 4.00
C GLN A 53 -2.39 -17.27 4.44
N ARG A 54 -2.89 -17.87 5.54
CA ARG A 54 -4.22 -17.54 6.10
C ARG A 54 -4.34 -16.06 6.49
N GLY A 55 -3.32 -15.52 7.16
CA GLY A 55 -3.29 -14.12 7.57
C GLY A 55 -3.28 -13.15 6.38
N ILE A 56 -2.48 -13.43 5.36
CA ILE A 56 -2.41 -12.64 4.12
C ILE A 56 -3.72 -12.75 3.35
N PHE A 57 -4.27 -13.96 3.17
CA PHE A 57 -5.55 -14.17 2.49
C PHE A 57 -6.68 -13.35 3.14
N TYR A 58 -6.77 -13.38 4.48
CA TYR A 58 -7.76 -12.58 5.21
C TYR A 58 -7.55 -11.08 4.98
N TYR A 59 -6.30 -10.61 5.02
CA TYR A 59 -5.97 -9.21 4.76
C TYR A 59 -6.37 -8.78 3.34
N LEU A 60 -6.02 -9.57 2.32
CA LEU A 60 -6.33 -9.28 0.92
C LEU A 60 -7.84 -9.31 0.64
N SER A 61 -8.57 -10.23 1.26
CA SER A 61 -10.01 -10.41 1.02
C SER A 61 -10.90 -9.41 1.77
N ARG A 62 -10.51 -8.93 2.96
CA ARG A 62 -11.36 -8.05 3.79
C ARG A 62 -10.90 -6.60 3.89
N GLU A 63 -9.60 -6.34 3.85
CA GLU A 63 -9.06 -5.00 4.15
C GLU A 63 -8.72 -4.20 2.88
N ARG A 64 -8.68 -4.84 1.71
CA ARG A 64 -8.26 -4.23 0.45
C ARG A 64 -9.42 -4.11 -0.54
N SER A 65 -10.11 -2.97 -0.49
CA SER A 65 -11.20 -2.64 -1.42
C SER A 65 -10.75 -2.54 -2.88
N ASP A 66 -9.47 -2.22 -3.14
CA ASP A 66 -8.90 -2.12 -4.48
C ASP A 66 -8.65 -3.47 -5.16
N LEU A 67 -8.78 -4.58 -4.43
CA LEU A 67 -8.71 -5.95 -4.96
C LEU A 67 -10.08 -6.64 -5.04
N SER A 68 -11.17 -5.90 -4.81
CA SER A 68 -12.54 -6.45 -4.81
C SER A 68 -12.97 -7.07 -6.14
N GLY A 69 -12.27 -6.75 -7.25
CA GLY A 69 -12.51 -7.34 -8.57
C GLY A 69 -11.79 -8.66 -8.85
N LEU A 70 -10.88 -9.12 -7.97
CA LEU A 70 -10.17 -10.38 -8.14
C LEU A 70 -11.02 -11.57 -7.70
N SER A 71 -10.90 -12.67 -8.42
CA SER A 71 -11.51 -13.94 -8.05
C SER A 71 -10.89 -14.53 -6.78
N HIS A 72 -11.66 -15.35 -6.07
CA HIS A 72 -11.16 -16.07 -4.89
C HIS A 72 -9.90 -16.89 -5.18
N HIS A 73 -9.80 -17.48 -6.38
CA HIS A 73 -8.65 -18.27 -6.80
C HIS A 73 -7.39 -17.39 -6.94
N GLU A 74 -7.51 -16.22 -7.56
CA GLU A 74 -6.40 -15.27 -7.70
C GLU A 74 -5.89 -14.80 -6.33
N ILE A 75 -6.81 -14.42 -5.42
CA ILE A 75 -6.45 -14.02 -4.06
C ILE A 75 -5.74 -15.16 -3.31
N THR A 76 -6.17 -16.41 -3.53
CA THR A 76 -5.55 -17.59 -2.92
C THR A 76 -4.13 -17.81 -3.44
N GLN A 77 -3.92 -17.72 -4.75
CA GLN A 77 -2.59 -17.85 -5.36
C GLN A 77 -1.65 -16.73 -4.87
N MET A 78 -2.12 -15.48 -4.86
CA MET A 78 -1.35 -14.35 -4.34
C MET A 78 -0.98 -14.55 -2.86
N ALA A 79 -1.91 -15.02 -2.03
CA ALA A 79 -1.62 -15.29 -0.63
C ALA A 79 -0.58 -16.40 -0.44
N GLN A 80 -0.59 -17.43 -1.30
CA GLN A 80 0.38 -18.52 -1.28
C GLN A 80 1.79 -18.03 -1.66
N ASP A 81 1.91 -17.26 -2.73
CA ASP A 81 3.19 -16.70 -3.19
C ASP A 81 3.78 -15.76 -2.14
N LEU A 82 2.97 -14.81 -1.65
CA LEU A 82 3.39 -13.86 -0.62
C LEU A 82 3.76 -14.54 0.70
N ALA A 83 3.10 -15.65 1.06
CA ALA A 83 3.44 -16.41 2.26
C ALA A 83 4.80 -17.09 2.15
N GLN A 84 5.20 -17.53 0.95
CA GLN A 84 6.52 -18.10 0.73
C GLN A 84 7.62 -17.06 0.97
N ASP A 85 7.52 -15.90 0.36
CA ASP A 85 8.48 -14.81 0.54
C ASP A 85 8.49 -14.28 1.97
N ALA A 86 7.31 -14.15 2.58
CA ALA A 86 7.20 -13.74 3.97
C ALA A 86 7.85 -14.75 4.94
N THR A 87 7.72 -16.06 4.66
CA THR A 87 8.33 -17.10 5.48
C THR A 87 9.86 -16.99 5.46
N LEU A 88 10.46 -16.79 4.28
CA LEU A 88 11.90 -16.57 4.15
C LEU A 88 12.34 -15.33 4.94
N ARG A 89 11.65 -14.20 4.78
CA ARG A 89 11.98 -12.97 5.51
C ARG A 89 11.82 -13.11 7.02
N VAL A 90 10.84 -13.88 7.50
CA VAL A 90 10.68 -14.17 8.93
C VAL A 90 11.87 -14.98 9.44
N ILE A 91 12.29 -16.02 8.70
CA ILE A 91 13.46 -16.84 9.03
C ILE A 91 14.73 -15.99 9.08
N ASP A 92 14.97 -15.16 8.06
CA ASP A 92 16.12 -14.25 7.97
C ASP A 92 16.16 -13.23 9.13
N ASN A 93 15.00 -12.89 9.71
CA ASN A 93 14.88 -11.92 10.79
C ASN A 93 14.61 -12.57 12.16
N LEU A 94 14.78 -13.90 12.30
CA LEU A 94 14.47 -14.61 13.55
C LEU A 94 15.17 -14.01 14.78
N ASP A 95 16.42 -13.60 14.64
CA ASP A 95 17.22 -13.05 15.75
C ASP A 95 16.75 -11.65 16.21
N SER A 96 15.89 -10.99 15.42
CA SER A 96 15.27 -9.72 15.81
C SER A 96 14.03 -9.89 16.68
N PHE A 97 13.52 -11.12 16.84
CA PHE A 97 12.37 -11.38 17.70
C PHE A 97 12.74 -11.28 19.18
N ARG A 98 12.11 -10.33 19.89
CA ARG A 98 12.42 -10.01 21.29
C ARG A 98 11.56 -10.74 22.33
N GLY A 99 10.52 -11.46 21.91
CA GLY A 99 9.59 -12.11 22.84
C GLY A 99 8.48 -11.20 23.41
N ASP A 100 8.42 -9.93 23.02
CA ASP A 100 7.42 -8.94 23.52
C ASP A 100 5.96 -9.26 23.12
N SER A 101 5.74 -10.26 22.27
CA SER A 101 4.43 -10.72 21.82
C SER A 101 4.50 -12.20 21.42
N LEU A 102 3.37 -12.80 21.05
CA LEU A 102 3.40 -14.12 20.42
C LEU A 102 4.23 -14.04 19.13
N PHE A 103 5.10 -15.03 18.92
CA PHE A 103 5.92 -15.19 17.73
C PHE A 103 5.06 -15.07 16.47
N THR A 104 3.90 -15.73 16.49
CA THR A 104 2.96 -15.73 15.37
C THR A 104 2.41 -14.34 15.07
N THR A 105 2.17 -13.50 16.07
CA THR A 105 1.76 -12.10 15.88
C THR A 105 2.87 -11.27 15.25
N TRP A 106 4.10 -11.43 15.72
CA TRP A 106 5.27 -10.76 15.15
C TRP A 106 5.52 -11.17 13.70
N ALA A 107 5.48 -12.48 13.41
CA ALA A 107 5.66 -13.02 12.06
C ALA A 107 4.55 -12.56 11.10
N THR A 108 3.28 -12.59 11.53
CA THR A 108 2.17 -12.06 10.72
C THR A 108 2.35 -10.58 10.41
N ARG A 109 2.89 -9.77 11.33
CA ARG A 109 3.18 -8.35 11.05
C ARG A 109 4.24 -8.17 9.97
N ILE A 110 5.28 -9.00 9.96
CA ILE A 110 6.28 -9.02 8.89
C ILE A 110 5.60 -9.41 7.58
N ALA A 111 4.86 -10.52 7.57
CA ALA A 111 4.19 -11.04 6.38
C ALA A 111 3.22 -10.04 5.74
N VAL A 112 2.39 -9.37 6.55
CA VAL A 112 1.47 -8.33 6.04
C VAL A 112 2.23 -7.16 5.43
N ARG A 113 3.35 -6.72 6.03
CA ARG A 113 4.18 -5.65 5.45
C ARG A 113 4.76 -6.06 4.10
N VAL A 114 5.23 -7.28 3.98
CA VAL A 114 5.76 -7.87 2.73
C VAL A 114 4.65 -7.91 1.67
N ALA A 115 3.51 -8.50 2.02
CA ALA A 115 2.33 -8.56 1.16
C ALA A 115 1.89 -7.19 0.64
N ILE A 116 1.84 -6.17 1.51
CA ILE A 116 1.50 -4.80 1.11
C ILE A 116 2.54 -4.21 0.14
N SER A 117 3.82 -4.42 0.39
CA SER A 117 4.91 -3.93 -0.47
C SER A 117 4.84 -4.57 -1.85
N ASP A 118 4.76 -5.89 -1.90
CA ASP A 118 4.83 -6.64 -3.15
C ASP A 118 3.57 -6.45 -3.99
N LEU A 119 2.39 -6.36 -3.34
CA LEU A 119 1.15 -5.99 -4.01
C LEU A 119 1.23 -4.59 -4.64
N ARG A 120 1.78 -3.61 -3.92
CA ARG A 120 1.99 -2.27 -4.48
C ARG A 120 2.93 -2.35 -5.68
N ARG A 121 4.01 -3.11 -5.58
CA ARG A 121 4.95 -3.27 -6.70
C ARG A 121 4.29 -3.91 -7.90
N ALA A 122 3.48 -4.94 -7.71
CA ALA A 122 2.74 -5.61 -8.78
C ALA A 122 1.75 -4.65 -9.46
N ARG A 123 0.99 -3.87 -8.67
CA ARG A 123 0.02 -2.89 -9.19
C ARG A 123 0.67 -1.80 -10.05
N TYR A 124 1.87 -1.36 -9.70
CA TYR A 124 2.60 -0.32 -10.42
C TYR A 124 3.75 -0.89 -11.26
N LYS A 125 3.69 -2.18 -11.63
CA LYS A 125 4.75 -2.84 -12.40
C LYS A 125 4.88 -2.27 -13.80
N ASP A 126 3.75 -1.97 -14.44
CA ASP A 126 3.69 -1.42 -15.80
C ASP A 126 3.74 0.12 -15.81
N PHE A 127 3.81 0.75 -14.63
CA PHE A 127 3.99 2.19 -14.53
C PHE A 127 5.47 2.54 -14.73
N SER A 128 5.78 3.44 -15.66
CA SER A 128 7.13 3.96 -15.87
C SER A 128 7.20 5.44 -15.50
N LEU A 129 8.14 5.81 -14.63
CA LEU A 129 8.45 7.22 -14.37
C LEU A 129 9.01 7.92 -15.61
N ASP A 130 9.62 7.22 -16.55
CA ASP A 130 10.20 7.82 -17.75
C ASP A 130 9.11 8.34 -18.72
N ASP A 131 7.87 7.89 -18.57
CA ASP A 131 6.71 8.40 -19.33
C ASP A 131 6.23 9.75 -18.79
N LEU A 132 6.64 10.13 -17.57
CA LEU A 132 6.32 11.42 -16.95
C LEU A 132 7.37 12.49 -17.31
N THR A 133 7.47 12.86 -18.58
CA THR A 133 8.35 13.98 -18.97
C THR A 133 7.65 15.33 -18.78
N ALA A 134 8.42 16.39 -18.51
CA ALA A 134 7.90 17.77 -18.48
C ALA A 134 7.19 18.20 -19.78
N ASP A 135 7.54 17.58 -20.90
CA ASP A 135 6.90 17.80 -22.20
C ASP A 135 5.59 17.00 -22.39
N GLY A 136 5.21 16.16 -21.42
CA GLY A 136 4.00 15.35 -21.45
C GLY A 136 2.80 16.11 -20.91
N ASP A 137 1.66 16.02 -21.61
CA ASP A 137 0.41 16.72 -21.28
C ASP A 137 -0.20 16.23 -19.95
N MET A 138 0.28 16.82 -18.86
CA MET A 138 0.02 16.48 -17.45
C MET A 138 -1.44 16.57 -17.03
N LEU A 139 -2.21 17.47 -17.64
CA LEU A 139 -3.48 17.91 -17.08
C LEU A 139 -4.70 17.30 -17.79
N SER A 140 -4.50 16.59 -18.91
CA SER A 140 -5.60 15.86 -19.56
C SER A 140 -6.15 14.74 -18.67
N ALA A 141 -5.30 14.13 -17.82
CA ALA A 141 -5.72 13.12 -16.84
C ALA A 141 -6.36 13.70 -15.56
N THR A 142 -6.21 15.01 -15.29
CA THR A 142 -6.93 15.72 -14.22
C THR A 142 -8.29 16.27 -14.66
N ALA A 143 -8.76 15.91 -15.87
CA ALA A 143 -10.13 16.13 -16.31
C ALA A 143 -11.16 15.22 -15.60
N ASN A 144 -10.80 14.60 -14.47
CA ASN A 144 -11.79 14.39 -13.42
C ASN A 144 -11.72 15.62 -12.52
N PRO A 145 -12.63 16.60 -12.70
CA PRO A 145 -12.70 17.70 -11.78
C PRO A 145 -12.90 17.09 -10.38
N ILE A 146 -12.36 17.76 -9.37
CA ILE A 146 -13.07 17.80 -8.10
C ILE A 146 -14.48 18.20 -8.49
N ALA A 147 -15.37 17.21 -8.61
CA ALA A 147 -16.71 17.36 -9.14
C ALA A 147 -17.48 18.08 -8.03
N SER A 148 -17.30 19.39 -7.96
CA SER A 148 -18.32 20.27 -7.46
C SER A 148 -19.53 20.00 -8.35
N ASP A 149 -20.58 19.38 -7.78
CA ASP A 149 -21.88 19.12 -8.44
C ASP A 149 -22.58 20.41 -8.95
N LYS A 150 -21.91 21.57 -8.82
CA LYS A 150 -22.37 22.88 -9.24
C LYS A 150 -21.45 23.41 -10.36
N PRO A 151 -22.00 23.75 -11.54
CA PRO A 151 -21.22 24.43 -12.57
C PRO A 151 -20.72 25.78 -12.04
N LEU A 152 -19.42 26.01 -12.17
CA LEU A 152 -18.79 27.29 -11.86
C LEU A 152 -19.30 28.36 -12.84
N GLY A 153 -19.40 29.62 -12.37
CA GLY A 153 -19.63 30.75 -13.26
C GLY A 153 -18.47 30.96 -14.24
N PRO A 154 -18.72 31.56 -15.42
CA PRO A 154 -17.72 31.69 -16.49
C PRO A 154 -16.45 32.43 -16.05
N GLU A 155 -16.58 33.47 -15.22
CA GLU A 155 -15.45 34.23 -14.64
C GLU A 155 -14.53 33.33 -13.81
N ARG A 156 -15.10 32.49 -12.95
CA ARG A 156 -14.35 31.62 -12.05
C ARG A 156 -13.70 30.45 -12.76
N SER A 157 -14.33 29.93 -13.81
CA SER A 157 -13.68 28.93 -14.70
C SER A 157 -12.48 29.53 -15.42
N ALA A 158 -12.57 30.76 -15.91
CA ALA A 158 -11.44 31.43 -16.56
C ALA A 158 -10.29 31.69 -15.57
N GLU A 159 -10.60 32.17 -14.36
CA GLU A 159 -9.63 32.37 -13.28
C GLU A 159 -8.92 31.05 -12.90
N ARG A 160 -9.68 29.97 -12.71
CA ARG A 160 -9.13 28.63 -12.43
C ARG A 160 -8.22 28.15 -13.55
N GLY A 161 -8.60 28.36 -14.80
CA GLY A 161 -7.77 28.03 -15.97
C GLY A 161 -6.44 28.80 -16.00
N GLU A 162 -6.46 30.09 -15.70
CA GLU A 162 -5.25 30.91 -15.63
C GLU A 162 -4.30 30.42 -14.53
N VAL A 163 -4.84 30.12 -13.34
CA VAL A 163 -4.04 29.60 -12.22
C VAL A 163 -3.44 28.23 -12.55
N LEU A 164 -4.21 27.32 -13.17
CA LEU A 164 -3.70 26.02 -13.62
C LEU A 164 -2.56 26.17 -14.63
N SER A 165 -2.69 27.09 -15.59
CA SER A 165 -1.63 27.38 -16.58
C SER A 165 -0.33 27.87 -15.91
N LYS A 166 -0.44 28.75 -14.90
CA LYS A 166 0.70 29.20 -14.11
C LYS A 166 1.35 28.08 -13.29
N ILE A 167 0.54 27.17 -12.73
CA ILE A 167 1.05 25.98 -12.02
C ILE A 167 1.79 25.07 -12.98
N GLN A 168 1.24 24.80 -14.16
CA GLN A 168 1.88 23.97 -15.18
C GLN A 168 3.24 24.56 -15.60
N THR A 169 3.26 25.86 -15.92
CA THR A 169 4.50 26.57 -16.26
C THR A 169 5.54 26.50 -15.14
N ALA A 170 5.11 26.58 -13.87
CA ALA A 170 6.00 26.45 -12.72
C ALA A 170 6.55 25.02 -12.57
N LEU A 171 5.73 24.00 -12.81
CA LEU A 171 6.17 22.61 -12.76
C LEU A 171 7.25 22.34 -13.81
N ASP A 172 7.06 22.82 -15.03
CA ASP A 172 7.96 22.58 -16.15
C ASP A 172 9.24 23.42 -16.07
N GLY A 173 9.14 24.67 -15.61
CA GLY A 173 10.26 25.62 -15.61
C GLY A 173 11.10 25.67 -14.33
N VAL A 174 10.56 25.29 -13.17
CA VAL A 174 11.22 25.48 -11.86
C VAL A 174 11.89 24.21 -11.34
N LEU A 175 11.32 23.05 -11.67
CA LEU A 175 11.79 21.76 -11.17
C LEU A 175 12.84 21.18 -12.10
N THR A 176 13.76 20.39 -11.52
CA THR A 176 14.55 19.48 -12.36
C THR A 176 13.66 18.33 -12.83
N ASP A 177 14.01 17.69 -13.95
CA ASP A 177 13.30 16.50 -14.45
C ASP A 177 13.07 15.46 -13.34
N ARG A 178 14.12 15.21 -12.54
CA ARG A 178 14.05 14.29 -11.39
C ARG A 178 13.04 14.73 -10.33
N GLN A 179 12.97 16.03 -10.03
CA GLN A 179 12.01 16.59 -9.06
C GLN A 179 10.58 16.55 -9.60
N TYR A 180 10.41 16.89 -10.88
CA TYR A 180 9.15 16.84 -11.60
C TYR A 180 8.56 15.43 -11.55
N ARG A 181 9.29 14.43 -12.07
CA ARG A 181 8.85 13.03 -12.12
C ARG A 181 8.39 12.51 -10.77
N ALA A 182 9.20 12.74 -9.73
CA ALA A 182 8.87 12.32 -8.38
C ALA A 182 7.59 12.98 -7.85
N LEU A 183 7.46 14.29 -8.05
CA LEU A 183 6.32 15.06 -7.56
C LEU A 183 5.03 14.68 -8.28
N VAL A 184 5.07 14.55 -9.61
CA VAL A 184 3.92 14.17 -10.43
C VAL A 184 3.44 12.78 -10.09
N ALA A 185 4.34 11.80 -10.08
CA ALA A 185 4.03 10.42 -9.72
C ALA A 185 3.33 10.34 -8.35
N HIS A 186 3.85 11.07 -7.36
CA HIS A 186 3.29 11.01 -6.02
C HIS A 186 2.01 11.82 -5.84
N ALA A 187 2.00 13.09 -6.26
CA ALA A 187 0.96 14.06 -5.93
C ALA A 187 -0.22 14.03 -6.91
N VAL A 188 0.04 13.68 -8.18
CA VAL A 188 -1.00 13.64 -9.23
C VAL A 188 -1.47 12.21 -9.45
N GLN A 189 -0.53 11.28 -9.66
CA GLN A 189 -0.85 9.88 -9.97
C GLN A 189 -1.08 9.02 -8.70
N GLY A 190 -0.88 9.59 -7.51
CA GLY A 190 -1.11 8.90 -6.23
C GLY A 190 -0.17 7.72 -5.96
N ILE A 191 0.98 7.66 -6.64
CA ILE A 191 1.87 6.51 -6.59
C ILE A 191 2.59 6.46 -5.24
N PRO A 192 2.68 5.28 -4.59
CA PRO A 192 3.37 5.14 -3.33
C PRO A 192 4.87 5.50 -3.46
N LEU A 193 5.37 6.25 -2.48
CA LEU A 193 6.77 6.71 -2.44
C LEU A 193 7.80 5.58 -2.49
N GLU A 194 7.44 4.40 -2.00
CA GLU A 194 8.31 3.21 -2.05
C GLU A 194 8.56 2.77 -3.49
N ILE A 195 7.53 2.73 -4.32
CA ILE A 195 7.65 2.38 -5.75
C ILE A 195 8.47 3.43 -6.49
N ILE A 196 8.20 4.70 -6.22
CA ILE A 196 8.94 5.82 -6.82
C ILE A 196 10.42 5.75 -6.42
N ALA A 197 10.72 5.46 -5.16
CA ALA A 197 12.09 5.36 -4.68
C ALA A 197 12.86 4.25 -5.41
N ASP A 198 12.24 3.09 -5.59
CA ASP A 198 12.84 1.96 -6.29
C ASP A 198 13.09 2.26 -7.77
N GLN A 199 12.10 2.79 -8.49
CA GLN A 199 12.26 3.12 -9.92
C GLN A 199 13.31 4.22 -10.14
N MET A 200 13.45 5.16 -9.18
CA MET A 200 14.47 6.21 -9.23
C MET A 200 15.84 5.78 -8.69
N GLY A 201 16.00 4.52 -8.28
CA GLY A 201 17.25 4.00 -7.70
C GLY A 201 17.70 4.76 -6.44
N THR A 202 16.77 5.13 -5.56
CA THR A 202 17.02 5.90 -4.34
C THR A 202 16.29 5.29 -3.14
N ASN A 203 16.57 5.80 -1.93
CA ASN A 203 15.81 5.43 -0.73
C ASN A 203 14.71 6.46 -0.40
N ARG A 204 13.76 6.06 0.46
CA ARG A 204 12.63 6.89 0.91
C ARG A 204 13.06 8.22 1.51
N ASN A 205 14.11 8.25 2.34
CA ASN A 205 14.55 9.48 3.01
C ASN A 205 15.07 10.51 2.01
N ALA A 206 15.84 10.06 1.01
CA ALA A 206 16.31 10.91 -0.07
C ALA A 206 15.15 11.39 -0.95
N LEU A 207 14.16 10.52 -1.24
CA LEU A 207 12.95 10.91 -1.98
C LEU A 207 12.10 11.93 -1.22
N TYR A 208 11.96 11.79 0.11
CA TYR A 208 11.26 12.78 0.95
C TYR A 208 11.92 14.16 0.87
N LYS A 209 13.26 14.21 0.96
CA LYS A 209 14.01 15.47 0.79
C LYS A 209 13.79 16.05 -0.61
N LEU A 210 13.89 15.23 -1.65
CA LEU A 210 13.66 15.64 -3.04
C LEU A 210 12.28 16.30 -3.23
N LEU A 211 11.23 15.66 -2.72
CA LEU A 211 9.85 16.15 -2.79
C LEU A 211 9.63 17.41 -1.95
N HIS A 212 10.24 17.47 -0.77
CA HIS A 212 10.20 18.66 0.07
C HIS A 212 10.81 19.86 -0.66
N ASP A 213 11.98 19.68 -1.27
CA ASP A 213 12.68 20.74 -2.00
C ASP A 213 11.91 21.16 -3.26
N ALA A 214 11.31 20.20 -3.97
CA ALA A 214 10.43 20.49 -5.11
C ALA A 214 9.23 21.35 -4.69
N ARG A 215 8.51 20.97 -3.63
CA ARG A 215 7.38 21.75 -3.09
C ARG A 215 7.79 23.13 -2.63
N ARG A 216 8.96 23.27 -2.00
CA ARG A 216 9.48 24.57 -1.55
C ARG A 216 9.76 25.49 -2.74
N LYS A 217 10.42 24.99 -3.79
CA LYS A 217 10.70 25.76 -5.01
C LYS A 217 9.42 26.24 -5.69
N LEU A 218 8.45 25.34 -5.88
CA LEU A 218 7.15 25.69 -6.47
C LEU A 218 6.43 26.75 -5.64
N ARG A 219 6.38 26.57 -4.32
CA ARG A 219 5.75 27.54 -3.42
C ARG A 219 6.37 28.92 -3.55
N GLN A 220 7.69 29.02 -3.54
CA GLN A 220 8.41 30.29 -3.68
C GLN A 220 8.14 30.93 -5.04
N HIS A 221 8.16 30.15 -6.11
CA HIS A 221 7.88 30.65 -7.46
C HIS A 221 6.44 31.16 -7.60
N LEU A 222 5.44 30.36 -7.22
CA LEU A 222 4.03 30.75 -7.29
C LEU A 222 3.74 31.99 -6.43
N GLN A 223 4.32 32.08 -5.23
CA GLN A 223 4.19 33.28 -4.39
C GLN A 223 4.79 34.52 -5.05
N SER A 224 5.91 34.39 -5.77
CA SER A 224 6.50 35.51 -6.52
C SER A 224 5.64 35.97 -7.70
N GLN A 225 4.76 35.10 -8.19
CA GLN A 225 3.75 35.39 -9.23
C GLN A 225 2.43 35.93 -8.63
N GLY A 226 2.40 36.26 -7.34
CA GLY A 226 1.20 36.74 -6.64
C GLY A 226 0.20 35.65 -6.27
N LEU A 227 0.52 34.37 -6.52
CA LEU A 227 -0.35 33.25 -6.19
C LEU A 227 -0.03 32.75 -4.77
N SER A 228 -0.81 33.24 -3.80
CA SER A 228 -0.71 32.74 -2.43
C SER A 228 -1.32 31.33 -2.31
N MET A 229 -0.81 30.52 -1.37
CA MET A 229 -1.35 29.18 -1.14
C MET A 229 -2.82 29.22 -0.68
N GLU A 230 -3.17 30.20 0.15
CA GLU A 230 -4.53 30.39 0.64
C GLU A 230 -5.50 30.72 -0.49
N TYR A 231 -5.10 31.60 -1.40
CA TYR A 231 -5.88 31.95 -2.60
C TYR A 231 -6.10 30.72 -3.48
N MET A 232 -5.04 29.97 -3.80
CA MET A 232 -5.16 28.77 -4.62
C MET A 232 -6.07 27.71 -3.97
N LEU A 233 -5.91 27.44 -2.67
CA LEU A 233 -6.76 26.47 -1.98
C LEU A 233 -8.25 26.85 -2.02
N ASN A 234 -8.57 28.13 -1.81
CA ASN A 234 -9.95 28.61 -1.89
C ASN A 234 -10.51 28.46 -3.32
N LEU A 235 -9.70 28.78 -4.35
CA LEU A 235 -10.11 28.68 -5.75
C LEU A 235 -10.46 27.24 -6.18
N PHE A 236 -9.83 26.22 -5.57
CA PHE A 236 -10.02 24.80 -5.91
C PHE A 236 -10.92 24.00 -4.94
N GLN A 237 -11.35 24.58 -3.80
CA GLN A 237 -12.20 23.91 -2.81
C GLN A 237 -13.71 24.00 -3.09
N GLU A 238 -14.15 24.94 -3.93
CA GLU A 238 -15.56 25.18 -4.30
C GLU A 238 -15.90 24.71 -5.71
#